data_AF-A0A3D6D3J0-F1
#
_entry.id   AF-A0A3D6D3J0-F1
#
_cell.length_a   1.000
_cell.length_b   1.000
_cell.length_c   1.000
_cell.angle_alpha   90.00
_cell.angle_beta   90.00
_cell.angle_gamma   90.00
#
_symmetry.space_group_name_H-M   'P 1'
#
loop_
_entity.id
_entity.type
_entity.pdbx_description
1 polymer ?
#
loop_
_entity_poly.entity_id
_entity_poly.type
_entity_poly.pdbx_seq_one_letter_code
_entity_poly.pdbx_strand_id
1 'polypeptide(L)' 'MKTKYTIKKFMGDDSYSWAVFRAQDVKGMRSPICDPYIQPVINGLTRADAQYHKKNLESRK' A
#
# COMPACT_ATOMS: atom_id res chain seq x y z
N MET A 1 5.44 17.76 7.21
CA MET A 1 5.55 17.16 5.85
C MET A 1 4.25 16.44 5.50
N LYS A 2 3.80 16.44 4.24
CA LYS A 2 2.62 15.67 3.81
C LYS A 2 2.98 14.19 3.75
N THR A 3 2.25 13.33 4.47
CA THR A 3 2.41 11.87 4.40
C THR A 3 2.17 11.41 2.96
N LYS A 4 3.17 10.75 2.37
CA LYS A 4 3.07 10.16 1.03
C LYS A 4 2.70 8.69 1.16
N TYR A 5 1.83 8.21 0.27
CA TYR A 5 1.40 6.82 0.25
C TYR A 5 1.82 6.13 -1.04
N THR A 6 1.97 4.81 -0.99
CA THR A 6 2.28 3.98 -2.16
C THR A 6 1.46 2.70 -2.12
N ILE A 7 1.25 2.10 -3.28
CA ILE A 7 0.57 0.81 -3.40
C ILE A 7 1.58 -0.26 -3.79
N LYS A 8 1.54 -1.38 -3.10
CA LYS A 8 2.38 -2.55 -3.36
C LYS A 8 1.57 -3.81 -3.12
N LYS A 9 2.01 -4.93 -3.67
CA LYS A 9 1.43 -6.23 -3.33
C LYS A 9 1.97 -6.67 -1.97
N PHE A 10 1.14 -7.33 -1.17
CA PHE A 10 1.42 -7.71 0.21
C PHE A 10 0.98 -9.15 0.45
N MET A 11 1.88 -9.98 0.97
CA MET A 11 1.61 -11.38 1.32
C MET A 11 0.96 -12.20 0.20
N GLY A 12 1.27 -11.89 -1.05
CA GLY A 12 0.68 -12.56 -2.20
C GLY A 12 0.93 -11.81 -3.49
N ASP A 13 0.60 -12.48 -4.60
CA ASP A 13 0.69 -11.91 -5.95
C ASP A 13 -0.66 -11.94 -6.71
N ASP A 14 -1.77 -12.17 -6.01
CA ASP A 14 -3.09 -12.24 -6.66
C ASP A 14 -3.69 -10.84 -6.93
N SER A 15 -4.91 -10.85 -7.50
CA SER A 15 -5.66 -9.65 -7.84
C SER A 15 -6.09 -8.84 -6.61
N TYR A 16 -6.19 -9.45 -5.43
CA TYR A 16 -6.63 -8.86 -4.15
C TYR A 16 -5.47 -8.65 -3.15
N SER A 17 -4.24 -8.96 -3.56
CA SER A 17 -3.04 -8.83 -2.73
C SER A 17 -2.53 -7.39 -2.68
N TRP A 18 -3.25 -6.39 -3.22
CA TRP A 18 -2.80 -5.00 -3.16
C TRP A 18 -3.06 -4.40 -1.79
N ALA A 19 -2.13 -3.55 -1.37
CA ALA A 19 -2.20 -2.84 -0.11
C ALA A 19 -1.64 -1.41 -0.25
N VAL A 20 -2.11 -0.52 0.61
CA VAL A 20 -1.64 0.86 0.72
C VAL A 20 -0.66 0.95 1.89
N PHE A 21 0.51 1.53 1.64
CA PHE A 21 1.57 1.73 2.63
C PHE A 21 1.92 3.20 2.75
N ARG A 22 2.42 3.61 3.92
CA ARG A 22 3.17 4.86 4.02
C ARG A 22 4.48 4.70 3.24
N ALA A 23 4.81 5.65 2.37
CA ALA A 23 5.95 5.53 1.47
C ALA A 23 7.30 5.39 2.20
N GLN A 24 7.40 5.92 3.42
CA GLN A 24 8.60 5.83 4.24
C GLN A 24 8.84 4.41 4.79
N ASP A 25 7.77 3.67 5.12
CA ASP A 25 7.83 2.35 5.77
C ASP A 25 8.32 1.27 4.78
N VAL A 26 8.12 1.50 3.47
CA VAL A 26 8.45 0.56 2.40
C VAL A 26 9.44 1.13 1.38
N LYS A 27 10.20 2.15 1.78
CA LYS A 27 11.18 2.82 0.91
C LYS A 27 12.27 1.82 0.50
N GLY A 28 12.46 1.64 -0.81
CA GLY A 28 13.44 0.69 -1.36
C GLY A 28 12.95 -0.74 -1.51
N MET A 29 11.77 -1.09 -0.97
CA MET A 29 11.20 -2.44 -1.11
C MET A 29 10.56 -2.65 -2.48
N ARG A 30 10.68 -3.86 -3.03
CA ARG A 30 9.98 -4.30 -4.26
C ARG A 30 8.69 -5.05 -3.89
N SER A 31 7.70 -5.03 -4.78
CA SER A 31 6.50 -5.88 -4.64
C SER A 31 6.78 -7.28 -5.20
N PRO A 32 6.13 -8.33 -4.65
CA PRO A 32 5.32 -8.32 -3.44
C PRO A 32 6.16 -8.20 -2.16
N ILE A 33 5.63 -7.49 -1.16
CA ILE A 33 6.22 -7.41 0.18
C ILE A 33 5.70 -8.61 0.97
N CYS A 34 6.59 -9.54 1.28
CA CYS A 34 6.30 -10.75 2.06
C CYS A 34 6.99 -10.69 3.43
N ASP A 35 6.83 -9.56 4.13
CA ASP A 35 7.40 -9.31 5.46
C ASP A 35 6.26 -9.11 6.47
N PRO A 36 6.10 -9.97 7.49
CA PRO A 36 5.00 -9.89 8.46
C PRO A 36 5.13 -8.71 9.42
N TYR A 37 6.30 -8.08 9.51
CA TYR A 37 6.52 -6.91 10.35
C TYR A 37 6.12 -5.60 9.67
N ILE A 38 5.92 -5.62 8.35
CA ILE A 38 5.43 -4.45 7.61
C ILE A 38 3.92 -4.37 7.71
N GLN A 39 3.43 -3.26 8.26
CA GLN A 39 2.00 -3.00 8.42
C GLN A 39 1.48 -2.07 7.32
N PRO A 40 0.68 -2.58 6.37
CA PRO A 40 -0.06 -1.71 5.47
C PRO A 40 -1.11 -0.91 6.24
N VAL A 41 -1.44 0.27 5.72
CA VAL A 41 -2.55 1.09 6.22
C VAL A 41 -3.89 0.42 5.86
N ILE A 42 -3.96 -0.19 4.67
CA ILE A 42 -5.12 -0.95 4.17
C ILE A 42 -4.58 -2.11 3.30
N ASN A 43 -5.13 -3.31 3.42
CA ASN A 43 -4.76 -4.50 2.63
C ASN A 43 -5.99 -5.25 2.11
N GLY A 44 -5.77 -6.32 1.34
CA GLY A 44 -6.86 -7.14 0.76
C GLY A 44 -7.61 -6.43 -0.37
N LEU A 45 -6.93 -5.55 -1.11
CA LEU A 45 -7.54 -4.70 -2.12
C LEU A 45 -7.24 -5.18 -3.53
N THR A 46 -8.14 -4.83 -4.45
CA THR A 46 -7.74 -4.79 -5.86
C THR A 46 -6.76 -3.64 -6.11
N ARG A 47 -6.04 -3.69 -7.24
CA ARG A 47 -5.16 -2.57 -7.64
C ARG A 47 -5.94 -1.25 -7.76
N ALA A 48 -7.16 -1.29 -8.29
CA ALA A 48 -7.99 -0.11 -8.48
C ALA A 48 -8.41 0.49 -7.13
N ASP A 49 -8.87 -0.36 -6.20
CA ASP A 49 -9.27 0.06 -4.85
C ASP A 49 -8.07 0.65 -4.08
N ALA A 50 -6.91 0.00 -4.15
CA ALA A 50 -5.68 0.53 -3.52
C ALA A 50 -5.34 1.93 -4.04
N GLN A 51 -5.52 2.16 -5.35
CA GLN A 51 -5.28 3.46 -5.96
C GLN A 51 -6.31 4.52 -5.53
N TYR A 52 -7.58 4.14 -5.41
CA TYR A 52 -8.65 4.99 -4.89
C TYR A 52 -8.38 5.39 -3.43
N HIS A 53 -8.09 4.43 -2.57
CA HIS A 53 -7.80 4.66 -1.16
C HIS A 53 -6.53 5.51 -0.97
N LYS A 54 -5.47 5.25 -1.74
CA LYS A 54 -4.27 6.08 -1.76
C LYS A 54 -4.63 7.55 -2.04
N LYS A 55 -5.40 7.83 -3.09
CA LYS A 55 -5.81 9.19 -3.46
C LYS A 55 -6.66 9.85 -2.35
N ASN A 56 -7.60 9.11 -1.77
CA ASN A 56 -8.45 9.60 -0.67
C ASN A 56 -7.60 9.96 0.57
N LEU A 57 -6.63 9.12 0.93
CA LEU A 57 -5.70 9.41 2.03
C LEU A 57 -4.81 10.64 1.74
N GLU A 58 -4.42 10.84 0.48
CA GLU A 58 -3.66 12.02 0.06
C GLU A 58 -4.52 13.30 -0.03
N SER A 59 -5.85 13.17 -0.17
CA SER A 59 -6.80 14.29 -0.27
C SER A 59 -7.42 14.70 1.07
N ARG A 60 -7.36 13.87 2.12
CA ARG A 60 -7.85 14.19 3.49
C ARG A 60 -6.97 15.23 4.20
N LYS A 61 -6.84 16.41 3.59
CA LYS A 61 -6.10 17.57 4.08
C LYS A 61 -7.02 18.77 4.20
#